data_AF-A0A7X6PCU7-F1
#
_entry.id   AF-A0A7X6PCU7-F1
#
_cell.length_a   1.000
_cell.length_b   1.000
_cell.length_c   1.000
_cell.angle_alpha   90.00
_cell.angle_beta   90.00
_cell.angle_gamma   90.00
#
_symmetry.space_group_name_H-M   'P 1'
#
loop_
_entity.id
_entity.type
_entity.pdbx_description
1 polymer ?
#
loop_
_entity_poly.entity_id
_entity_poly.type
_entity_poly.pdbx_seq_one_letter_code
_entity_poly.pdbx_strand_id
1 'polypeptide(L)'
;MNKTGFLLISAILTLFSFRVGSQIAFSGSGYSSEFKRAMEFYNKEKYPAAIRLFDLCLSDPDNKDILSLTDARYYRALSSVKLFNPDAEYQVLTFIKMHPESPRINEARLALGNYFYQNKNYRKTITHLEEVNRQELPPEELPEYFFRLGYSHYMRGQKPRALLMFSEIKDTDNEYSIPAIYYYSQIAYEEKMYETAMEGFYRLRDNETFGSIVPFYIVQILYLKKDYDQILEIAPGLADRAGKDRAIELYRFIGDAYFNKENYTEALPYLEKFAEGTKTGGREDKYQLGYCYYKAGEYDTAIKVLEEIGVRSDILSQNVWYVLGDCYLRLNNKDRAKFGFAEAA
;
A
#
# COMPACT_ATOMS: atom_id res chain seq x y z
N MET A 1 -32.98 45.72 22.51
CA MET A 1 -32.63 47.16 22.58
C MET A 1 -31.16 47.20 22.96
N ASN A 2 -30.16 47.67 22.20
CA ASN A 2 -30.01 48.49 20.99
C ASN A 2 -28.82 47.89 20.21
N LYS A 3 -28.81 47.63 18.90
CA LYS A 3 -28.82 48.53 17.72
C LYS A 3 -27.83 49.69 17.77
N THR A 4 -26.67 49.50 17.13
CA THR A 4 -25.91 50.39 16.21
C THR A 4 -24.63 49.62 15.83
N GLY A 5 -24.18 49.42 14.60
CA GLY A 5 -24.47 50.04 13.32
C GLY A 5 -23.15 50.38 12.62
N PHE A 6 -22.81 49.62 11.56
CA PHE A 6 -21.94 49.96 10.42
C PHE A 6 -20.45 50.29 10.63
N LEU A 7 -19.56 49.47 10.04
CA LEU A 7 -18.77 49.86 8.86
C LEU A 7 -18.06 48.65 8.22
N LEU A 8 -18.51 48.31 7.01
CA LEU A 8 -17.80 47.44 6.07
C LEU A 8 -16.51 48.14 5.64
N ILE A 9 -15.36 47.50 5.84
CA ILE A 9 -14.16 47.75 5.04
C ILE A 9 -13.75 46.41 4.43
N SER A 10 -14.09 46.27 3.16
CA SER A 10 -13.53 45.28 2.24
C SER A 10 -12.05 45.60 2.08
N ALA A 11 -11.19 44.78 2.68
CA ALA A 11 -9.77 44.76 2.37
C ALA A 11 -9.45 43.38 1.77
N ILE A 12 -9.46 43.36 0.44
CA ILE A 12 -8.91 42.31 -0.41
C ILE A 12 -7.42 42.21 -0.05
N LEU A 13 -7.04 41.20 0.74
CA LEU A 13 -5.64 40.78 0.87
C LEU A 13 -5.42 39.62 -0.10
N THR A 14 -5.02 40.02 -1.31
CA THR A 14 -4.42 39.14 -2.31
C THR A 14 -3.25 38.38 -1.71
N LEU A 15 -3.35 37.06 -1.79
CA LEU A 15 -2.31 36.04 -1.83
C LEU A 15 -0.92 36.60 -2.19
N PHE A 16 -0.04 36.71 -1.20
CA PHE A 16 1.40 36.65 -1.44
C PHE A 16 1.86 35.22 -1.24
N SER A 17 1.71 34.41 -2.29
CA SER A 17 2.51 33.19 -2.42
C SER A 17 3.95 33.64 -2.69
N PHE A 18 4.76 33.77 -1.64
CA PHE A 18 6.20 33.75 -1.81
C PHE A 18 6.59 32.36 -2.30
N ARG A 19 6.61 32.18 -3.63
CA ARG A 19 7.50 31.19 -4.21
C ARG A 19 8.90 31.73 -3.98
N VAL A 20 9.60 31.15 -3.01
CA VAL A 20 11.06 31.21 -2.97
C VAL A 20 11.52 30.44 -4.20
N GLY A 21 11.64 31.14 -5.32
CA GLY A 21 12.43 30.64 -6.43
C GLY A 21 13.86 30.56 -5.93
N SER A 22 14.40 29.36 -5.86
CA SER A 22 15.85 29.14 -5.82
C SER A 22 16.50 30.10 -6.83
N GLN A 23 17.29 31.03 -6.33
CA GLN A 23 18.02 31.98 -7.15
C GLN A 23 19.22 31.22 -7.72
N ILE A 24 19.07 30.68 -8.93
CA ILE A 24 20.22 30.22 -9.71
C ILE A 24 21.15 31.43 -9.83
N ALA A 25 22.37 31.30 -9.33
CA ALA A 25 23.40 32.34 -9.43
C ALA A 25 23.61 32.68 -10.92
N PHE A 26 22.94 33.74 -11.37
CA PHE A 26 22.97 34.20 -12.75
C PHE A 26 24.27 34.98 -12.96
N SER A 27 25.35 34.28 -13.32
CA SER A 27 26.57 34.93 -13.80
C SER A 27 26.27 35.55 -15.18
N GLY A 28 25.97 36.84 -15.17
CA GLY A 28 25.34 37.58 -16.26
C GLY A 28 26.16 37.81 -17.55
N SER A 29 27.09 36.94 -17.93
CA SER A 29 27.92 37.15 -19.13
C SER A 29 28.32 35.87 -19.90
N GLY A 30 27.38 34.95 -20.18
CA GLY A 30 27.70 33.69 -20.88
C GLY A 30 26.73 33.19 -21.95
N TYR A 31 25.41 33.31 -21.75
CA TYR A 31 24.43 32.63 -22.62
C TYR A 31 23.88 33.47 -23.78
N SER A 32 23.68 32.83 -24.94
CA SER A 32 23.03 33.44 -26.12
C SER A 32 21.59 33.90 -25.85
N SER A 33 21.09 34.81 -26.68
CA SER A 33 19.70 35.30 -26.60
C SER A 33 18.70 34.14 -26.77
N GLU A 34 19.01 33.22 -27.67
CA GLU A 34 18.26 32.03 -28.00
C GLU A 34 18.17 31.08 -26.82
N PHE A 35 19.29 30.85 -26.10
CA PHE A 35 19.30 30.00 -24.92
C PHE A 35 18.42 30.58 -23.80
N LYS A 36 18.54 31.88 -23.54
CA LYS A 36 17.70 32.56 -22.53
C LYS A 36 16.21 32.43 -22.86
N ARG A 37 15.86 32.57 -24.14
CA ARG A 37 14.49 32.38 -24.62
C ARG A 37 14.05 30.93 -24.48
N ALA A 38 14.90 29.96 -24.81
CA ALA A 38 14.60 28.54 -24.63
C ALA A 38 14.30 28.21 -23.16
N MET A 39 15.10 28.74 -22.24
CA MET A 39 14.88 28.62 -20.79
C MET A 39 13.58 29.27 -20.33
N GLU A 40 13.18 30.41 -20.90
CA GLU A 40 11.88 31.02 -20.61
C GLU A 40 10.72 30.09 -20.98
N PHE A 41 10.78 29.45 -22.15
CA PHE A 41 9.77 28.46 -22.55
C PHE A 41 9.82 27.20 -21.68
N TYR A 42 11.01 26.73 -21.31
CA TYR A 42 11.20 25.60 -20.40
C TYR A 42 10.56 25.85 -19.04
N ASN A 43 10.85 27.00 -18.42
CA ASN A 43 10.31 27.39 -17.12
C ASN A 43 8.80 27.64 -17.14
N LYS A 44 8.24 27.97 -18.31
CA LYS A 44 6.79 28.05 -18.55
C LYS A 44 6.15 26.71 -18.93
N GLU A 45 6.90 25.60 -18.80
CA GLU A 45 6.50 24.23 -19.15
C GLU A 45 6.08 24.05 -20.62
N LYS A 46 6.47 24.98 -21.49
CA LYS A 46 6.21 24.93 -22.94
C LYS A 46 7.31 24.12 -23.63
N TYR A 47 7.45 22.86 -23.22
CA TYR A 47 8.52 21.95 -23.63
C TYR A 47 8.67 21.82 -25.16
N PRO A 48 7.61 21.73 -25.99
CA PRO A 48 7.78 21.63 -27.43
C PRO A 48 8.42 22.88 -28.07
N ALA A 49 8.13 24.07 -27.52
CA ALA A 49 8.76 25.31 -27.96
C ALA A 49 10.19 25.43 -27.44
N ALA A 50 10.44 25.01 -26.20
CA ALA A 50 11.77 24.96 -25.61
C ALA A 50 12.71 24.05 -26.42
N ILE A 51 12.26 22.82 -26.77
CA ILE A 51 13.04 21.88 -27.60
C ILE A 51 13.48 22.53 -28.91
N ARG A 52 12.56 23.18 -29.64
CA ARG A 52 12.91 23.84 -30.91
C ARG A 52 13.98 24.93 -30.73
N LEU A 53 13.91 25.70 -29.66
CA LEU A 53 14.89 26.75 -29.39
C LEU A 53 16.24 26.17 -28.93
N PHE A 54 16.23 25.09 -28.14
CA PHE A 54 17.47 24.38 -27.81
C PHE A 54 18.10 23.73 -29.04
N ASP A 55 17.30 23.15 -29.94
CA ASP A 55 17.79 22.62 -31.23
C ASP A 55 18.51 23.71 -32.04
N LEU A 56 17.95 24.92 -32.10
CA LEU A 56 18.59 26.07 -32.75
C LEU A 56 19.91 26.46 -32.07
N CYS A 57 19.95 26.46 -30.74
CA CYS A 57 21.19 26.72 -29.99
C CYS A 57 22.29 25.69 -30.31
N LEU A 58 21.91 24.45 -30.56
CA LEU A 58 22.82 23.34 -30.84
C LEU A 58 23.28 23.27 -32.30
N SER A 59 22.51 23.86 -33.21
CA SER A 59 22.82 23.92 -34.65
C SER A 59 23.55 25.20 -35.06
N ASP A 60 23.71 26.16 -34.16
CA ASP A 60 24.41 27.42 -34.43
C ASP A 60 25.93 27.17 -34.55
N PRO A 61 26.53 27.31 -35.75
CA PRO A 61 27.96 27.06 -35.96
C PRO A 61 28.85 28.12 -35.30
N ASP A 62 28.30 29.29 -34.99
CA ASP A 62 29.03 30.41 -34.38
C ASP A 62 29.04 30.31 -32.85
N ASN A 63 28.16 29.50 -32.26
CA ASN A 63 28.14 29.24 -30.83
C ASN A 63 29.25 28.27 -30.42
N LYS A 64 30.36 28.82 -29.91
CA LYS A 64 31.51 28.05 -29.40
C LYS A 64 31.52 27.91 -27.88
N ASP A 65 30.50 28.42 -27.18
CA ASP A 65 30.45 28.30 -25.74
C ASP A 65 30.04 26.87 -25.34
N ILE A 66 31.02 26.11 -24.87
CA ILE A 66 30.86 24.73 -24.45
C ILE A 66 29.83 24.62 -23.32
N LEU A 67 29.78 25.58 -22.40
CA LEU A 67 28.84 25.56 -21.27
C LEU A 67 27.41 25.76 -21.77
N SER A 68 27.16 26.78 -22.59
CA SER A 68 25.85 26.99 -23.20
C SER A 68 25.39 25.80 -24.05
N LEU A 69 26.27 25.18 -24.83
CA LEU A 69 25.91 24.01 -25.64
C LEU A 69 25.59 22.79 -24.77
N THR A 70 26.35 22.58 -23.70
CA THR A 70 26.12 21.48 -22.75
C THR A 70 24.78 21.63 -22.04
N ASP A 71 24.48 22.84 -21.55
CA ASP A 71 23.19 23.15 -20.93
C ASP A 71 22.02 23.05 -21.93
N ALA A 72 22.22 23.45 -23.19
CA ALA A 72 21.19 23.32 -24.22
C ALA A 72 20.87 21.84 -24.49
N ARG A 73 21.88 20.97 -24.60
CA ARG A 73 21.67 19.51 -24.73
C ARG A 73 20.89 18.96 -23.54
N TYR A 74 21.28 19.38 -22.34
CA TYR A 74 20.65 18.96 -21.10
C TYR A 74 19.16 19.30 -21.04
N TYR A 75 18.80 20.58 -21.17
CA TYR A 75 17.42 21.02 -21.03
C TYR A 75 16.54 20.56 -22.20
N ARG A 76 17.12 20.37 -23.39
CA ARG A 76 16.44 19.69 -24.49
C ARG A 76 16.07 18.24 -24.11
N ALA A 77 17.02 17.48 -23.56
CA ALA A 77 16.78 16.11 -23.14
C ALA A 77 15.73 16.02 -22.01
N LEU A 78 15.81 16.90 -21.00
CA LEU A 78 14.78 16.98 -19.96
C LEU A 78 13.41 17.37 -20.51
N SER A 79 13.35 18.28 -21.48
CA SER A 79 12.07 18.62 -22.13
C SER A 79 11.46 17.40 -22.83
N SER A 80 12.26 16.57 -23.48
CA SER A 80 11.81 15.29 -24.04
C SER A 80 11.31 14.32 -22.97
N VAL A 81 11.97 14.26 -21.80
CA VAL A 81 11.51 13.48 -20.64
C VAL A 81 10.15 13.96 -20.15
N LYS A 82 9.96 15.27 -19.98
CA LYS A 82 8.70 15.87 -19.51
C LYS A 82 7.54 15.64 -20.49
N LEU A 83 7.83 15.50 -21.79
CA LEU A 83 6.87 15.17 -22.83
C LEU A 83 6.66 13.66 -23.03
N PHE A 84 7.39 12.81 -22.31
CA PHE A 84 7.42 11.37 -22.52
C PHE A 84 7.75 10.96 -23.95
N ASN A 85 8.65 11.68 -24.60
CA ASN A 85 9.07 11.35 -25.95
C ASN A 85 9.78 9.98 -25.98
N PRO A 86 9.56 9.13 -27.00
CA PRO A 86 10.19 7.81 -27.08
C PRO A 86 11.72 7.83 -27.08
N ASP A 87 12.34 8.91 -27.57
CA ASP A 87 13.78 9.09 -27.62
C ASP A 87 14.37 9.71 -26.34
N ALA A 88 13.54 10.07 -25.35
CA ALA A 88 13.98 10.78 -24.14
C ALA A 88 15.09 10.04 -23.38
N GLU A 89 14.97 8.71 -23.25
CA GLU A 89 16.00 7.87 -22.63
C GLU A 89 17.34 8.03 -23.35
N TYR A 90 17.33 7.91 -24.68
CA TYR A 90 18.54 8.01 -25.49
C TYR A 90 19.21 9.38 -25.35
N GLN A 91 18.42 10.47 -25.36
CA GLN A 91 18.94 11.83 -25.23
C GLN A 91 19.63 12.04 -23.87
N VAL A 92 19.01 11.61 -22.77
CA VAL A 92 19.59 11.79 -21.43
C VAL A 92 20.81 10.89 -21.24
N LEU A 93 20.77 9.63 -21.67
CA LEU A 93 21.93 8.75 -21.58
C LEU A 93 23.10 9.25 -22.43
N THR A 94 22.82 9.83 -23.59
CA THR A 94 23.84 10.47 -24.43
C THR A 94 24.45 11.66 -23.70
N PHE A 95 23.64 12.51 -23.05
CA PHE A 95 24.16 13.61 -22.23
C PHE A 95 25.08 13.11 -21.11
N ILE A 96 24.64 12.12 -20.31
CA ILE A 96 25.44 11.55 -19.21
C ILE A 96 26.76 10.98 -19.72
N LYS A 97 26.74 10.28 -20.87
CA LYS A 97 27.95 9.67 -21.45
C LYS A 97 28.93 10.72 -21.99
N MET A 98 28.42 11.79 -22.60
CA MET A 98 29.24 12.82 -23.25
C MET A 98 29.76 13.87 -22.28
N HIS A 99 29.11 14.03 -21.12
CA HIS A 99 29.44 15.04 -20.11
C HIS A 99 29.49 14.42 -18.69
N PRO A 100 30.36 13.41 -18.44
CA PRO A 100 30.42 12.66 -17.17
C PRO A 100 30.89 13.49 -15.96
N GLU A 101 31.43 14.68 -16.17
CA GLU A 101 31.82 15.65 -15.16
C GLU A 101 30.73 16.71 -14.85
N SER A 102 29.59 16.66 -15.55
CA SER A 102 28.55 17.67 -15.40
C SER A 102 27.90 17.60 -14.01
N PRO A 103 27.69 18.75 -13.33
CA PRO A 103 26.95 18.78 -12.06
C PRO A 103 25.48 18.38 -12.20
N ARG A 104 24.98 18.24 -13.44
CA ARG A 104 23.57 17.93 -13.74
C ARG A 104 23.30 16.43 -13.90
N ILE A 105 24.31 15.58 -13.74
CA ILE A 105 24.15 14.12 -13.88
C ILE A 105 23.17 13.57 -12.85
N ASN A 106 23.22 14.08 -11.62
CA ASN A 106 22.33 13.62 -10.56
C ASN A 106 20.86 13.90 -10.91
N GLU A 107 20.56 15.12 -11.33
CA GLU A 107 19.23 15.54 -11.80
C GLU A 107 18.79 14.77 -13.06
N ALA A 108 19.72 14.50 -14.00
CA ALA A 108 19.46 13.70 -15.20
C ALA A 108 19.00 12.27 -14.85
N ARG A 109 19.68 11.63 -13.90
CA ARG A 109 19.35 10.28 -13.41
C ARG A 109 18.01 10.26 -12.70
N LEU A 110 17.76 11.24 -11.83
CA LEU A 110 16.47 11.41 -11.16
C LEU A 110 15.34 11.54 -12.18
N ALA A 111 15.52 12.37 -13.21
CA ALA A 111 14.54 12.55 -14.28
C ALA A 111 14.26 11.25 -15.07
N LEU A 112 15.29 10.47 -15.40
CA LEU A 112 15.11 9.16 -16.04
C LEU A 112 14.39 8.16 -15.14
N GLY A 113 14.78 8.06 -13.87
CA GLY A 113 14.10 7.22 -12.90
C GLY A 113 12.61 7.57 -12.81
N ASN A 114 12.31 8.87 -12.75
CA ASN A 114 10.96 9.39 -12.71
C ASN A 114 10.14 9.08 -13.98
N TYR A 115 10.75 9.22 -15.16
CA TYR A 115 10.15 8.83 -16.43
C TYR A 115 9.78 7.35 -16.48
N PHE A 116 10.68 6.47 -16.04
CA PHE A 116 10.40 5.02 -16.03
C PHE A 116 9.38 4.62 -14.98
N TYR A 117 9.36 5.31 -13.83
CA TYR A 117 8.37 5.07 -12.79
C TYR A 117 6.96 5.33 -13.32
N GLN A 118 6.76 6.46 -13.99
CA GLN A 118 5.48 6.83 -14.62
C GLN A 118 5.07 5.84 -15.71
N ASN A 119 6.04 5.28 -16.45
CA ASN A 119 5.82 4.20 -17.42
C ASN A 119 5.70 2.80 -16.78
N LYS A 120 5.64 2.70 -15.44
CA LYS A 120 5.57 1.45 -14.66
C LYS A 120 6.73 0.48 -14.93
N ASN A 121 7.84 0.97 -15.48
CA ASN A 121 9.05 0.18 -15.70
C ASN A 121 9.92 0.22 -14.45
N TYR A 122 9.50 -0.52 -13.42
CA TYR A 122 10.16 -0.53 -12.12
C TYR A 122 11.60 -1.01 -12.18
N ARG A 123 11.95 -1.88 -13.15
CA ARG A 123 13.34 -2.32 -13.34
C ARG A 123 14.24 -1.15 -13.71
N LYS A 124 13.90 -0.39 -14.76
CA LYS A 124 14.70 0.78 -15.17
C LYS A 124 14.63 1.91 -14.15
N THR A 125 13.49 2.06 -13.45
CA THR A 125 13.36 3.01 -12.34
C THR A 125 14.45 2.77 -11.29
N ILE A 126 14.57 1.53 -10.80
CA ILE A 126 15.60 1.15 -9.83
C ILE A 126 16.99 1.43 -10.40
N THR A 127 17.28 0.99 -11.64
CA THR A 127 18.58 1.21 -12.28
C THR A 127 19.02 2.68 -12.25
N HIS A 128 18.14 3.62 -12.55
CA HIS A 128 18.51 5.03 -12.58
C HIS A 128 18.46 5.71 -11.21
N LEU A 129 17.47 5.39 -10.37
CA LEU A 129 17.34 5.99 -9.04
C LEU A 129 18.40 5.51 -8.04
N GLU A 130 18.90 4.27 -8.16
CA GLU A 130 20.03 3.80 -7.31
C GLU A 130 21.35 4.52 -7.64
N GLU A 131 21.48 5.10 -8.83
CA GLU A 131 22.66 5.89 -9.22
C GLU A 131 22.56 7.37 -8.82
N VAL A 132 21.42 7.81 -8.26
CA VAL A 132 21.23 9.18 -7.75
C VAL A 132 21.96 9.31 -6.41
N ASN A 133 22.83 10.30 -6.30
CA ASN A 133 23.39 10.72 -5.02
C ASN A 133 22.33 11.50 -4.22
N ARG A 134 21.66 10.81 -3.29
CA ARG A 134 20.62 11.40 -2.44
C ARG A 134 21.10 12.58 -1.58
N GLN A 135 22.40 12.69 -1.29
CA GLN A 135 22.94 13.80 -0.49
C GLN A 135 22.95 15.13 -1.24
N GLU A 136 22.90 15.08 -2.56
CA GLU A 136 22.83 16.26 -3.43
C GLU A 136 21.38 16.65 -3.78
N LEU A 137 20.40 15.85 -3.36
CA LEU A 137 19.00 16.18 -3.59
C LEU A 137 18.52 17.25 -2.61
N PRO A 138 17.70 18.22 -3.07
CA PRO A 138 16.97 19.09 -2.17
C PRO A 138 16.11 18.29 -1.20
N PRO A 139 16.01 18.70 0.09
CA PRO A 139 15.20 17.98 1.08
C PRO A 139 13.75 17.75 0.66
N GLU A 140 13.17 18.66 -0.11
CA GLU A 140 11.81 18.57 -0.66
C GLU A 140 11.62 17.46 -1.70
N GLU A 141 12.69 17.01 -2.38
CA GLU A 141 12.62 15.93 -3.37
C GLU A 141 12.86 14.54 -2.76
N LEU A 142 13.45 14.48 -1.56
CA LEU A 142 13.78 13.23 -0.89
C LEU A 142 12.56 12.33 -0.66
N PRO A 143 11.40 12.82 -0.18
CA PRO A 143 10.23 11.98 0.02
C PRO A 143 9.77 11.25 -1.24
N GLU A 144 9.68 11.97 -2.36
CA GLU A 144 9.28 11.41 -3.64
C GLU A 144 10.31 10.40 -4.17
N TYR A 145 11.59 10.73 -4.06
CA TYR A 145 12.69 9.84 -4.44
C TYR A 145 12.61 8.50 -3.70
N PHE A 146 12.54 8.54 -2.37
CA PHE A 146 12.46 7.35 -1.53
C PHE A 146 11.18 6.56 -1.80
N PHE A 147 10.04 7.23 -1.94
CA PHE A 147 8.78 6.55 -2.22
C PHE A 147 8.81 5.83 -3.57
N ARG A 148 9.26 6.49 -4.63
CA ARG A 148 9.31 5.89 -5.98
C ARG A 148 10.29 4.72 -6.04
N LEU A 149 11.45 4.85 -5.40
CA LEU A 149 12.45 3.76 -5.32
C LEU A 149 11.92 2.59 -4.47
N GLY A 150 11.36 2.87 -3.30
CA GLY A 150 10.77 1.88 -2.40
C GLY A 150 9.61 1.12 -3.03
N TYR A 151 8.69 1.82 -3.67
CA TYR A 151 7.57 1.21 -4.40
C TYR A 151 8.07 0.36 -5.58
N SER A 152 9.08 0.83 -6.30
CA SER A 152 9.68 0.04 -7.40
C SER A 152 10.31 -1.26 -6.90
N HIS A 153 11.02 -1.22 -5.75
CA HIS A 153 11.53 -2.43 -5.10
C HIS A 153 10.40 -3.36 -4.66
N TYR A 154 9.34 -2.82 -4.05
CA TYR A 154 8.16 -3.59 -3.64
C TYR A 154 7.52 -4.32 -4.82
N MET A 155 7.25 -3.62 -5.92
CA MET A 155 6.70 -4.20 -7.16
C MET A 155 7.60 -5.26 -7.80
N ARG A 156 8.89 -5.27 -7.45
CA ARG A 156 9.88 -6.26 -7.90
C ARG A 156 10.10 -7.39 -6.88
N GLY A 157 9.36 -7.41 -5.78
CA GLY A 157 9.49 -8.40 -4.70
C GLY A 157 10.74 -8.21 -3.83
N GLN A 158 11.44 -7.08 -3.95
CA GLN A 158 12.66 -6.79 -3.20
C GLN A 158 12.33 -6.14 -1.85
N LYS A 159 11.59 -6.88 -1.02
CA LYS A 159 11.00 -6.40 0.24
C LYS A 159 12.00 -5.74 1.20
N PRO A 160 13.23 -6.28 1.42
CA PRO A 160 14.19 -5.62 2.32
C PRO A 160 14.61 -4.23 1.84
N ARG A 161 14.81 -4.05 0.53
CA ARG A 161 15.14 -2.73 -0.04
C ARG A 161 13.95 -1.78 0.01
N ALA A 162 12.74 -2.28 -0.23
CA ALA A 162 11.52 -1.49 -0.11
C ALA A 162 11.31 -0.96 1.32
N LEU A 163 11.47 -1.83 2.34
CA LEU A 163 11.38 -1.43 3.74
C LEU A 163 12.36 -0.31 4.09
N LEU A 164 13.63 -0.43 3.65
CA LEU A 164 14.63 0.60 3.88
C LEU A 164 14.18 1.95 3.33
N MET A 165 13.72 2.00 2.08
CA MET A 165 13.27 3.25 1.46
C MET A 165 12.02 3.84 2.13
N PHE A 166 11.02 3.02 2.46
CA PHE A 166 9.82 3.51 3.16
C PHE A 166 10.13 3.98 4.58
N SER A 167 11.11 3.37 5.26
CA SER A 167 11.49 3.78 6.62
C SER A 167 12.06 5.19 6.70
N GLU A 168 12.68 5.68 5.63
CA GLU A 168 13.26 7.04 5.55
C GLU A 168 12.17 8.13 5.56
N ILE A 169 10.92 7.78 5.20
CA ILE A 169 9.85 8.77 4.95
C ILE A 169 8.57 8.53 5.77
N LYS A 170 8.39 7.35 6.39
CA LYS A 170 7.14 7.00 7.09
C LYS A 170 6.90 7.78 8.40
N ASP A 171 7.96 8.34 8.99
CA ASP A 171 7.92 9.03 10.30
C ASP A 171 8.17 10.54 10.19
N THR A 172 8.19 11.09 8.98
CA THR A 172 8.27 12.54 8.73
C THR A 172 6.94 13.05 8.19
N ASP A 173 6.69 14.36 8.29
CA ASP A 173 5.49 14.99 7.70
C ASP A 173 5.77 15.32 6.22
N ASN A 174 5.24 14.48 5.32
CA ASN A 174 5.36 14.65 3.87
C ASN A 174 4.18 13.98 3.14
N GLU A 175 4.03 14.29 1.85
CA GLU A 175 2.90 13.79 1.04
C GLU A 175 2.90 12.26 0.84
N TYR A 176 4.05 11.60 1.05
CA TYR A 176 4.24 10.16 0.88
C TYR A 176 4.22 9.37 2.19
N SER A 177 4.13 10.02 3.36
CA SER A 177 4.21 9.33 4.65
C SER A 177 3.08 8.30 4.81
N ILE A 178 1.84 8.67 4.49
CA ILE A 178 0.67 7.80 4.60
C ILE A 178 0.81 6.54 3.72
N PRO A 179 1.07 6.61 2.41
CA PRO A 179 1.28 5.42 1.60
C PRO A 179 2.57 4.67 1.98
N ALA A 180 3.62 5.35 2.46
CA ALA A 180 4.83 4.68 2.94
C ALA A 180 4.56 3.84 4.20
N ILE A 181 3.81 4.35 5.18
CA ILE A 181 3.36 3.57 6.35
C ILE A 181 2.59 2.35 5.89
N TYR A 182 1.68 2.51 4.93
CA TYR A 182 0.86 1.40 4.43
C TYR A 182 1.72 0.29 3.82
N TYR A 183 2.59 0.61 2.85
CA TYR A 183 3.43 -0.39 2.22
C TYR A 183 4.45 -0.99 3.18
N TYR A 184 5.02 -0.19 4.08
CA TYR A 184 5.92 -0.68 5.13
C TYR A 184 5.22 -1.69 6.04
N SER A 185 4.02 -1.37 6.54
CA SER A 185 3.21 -2.27 7.37
C SER A 185 2.73 -3.51 6.64
N GLN A 186 2.37 -3.38 5.35
CA GLN A 186 1.97 -4.53 4.54
C GLN A 186 3.16 -5.49 4.33
N ILE A 187 4.35 -4.98 4.03
CA ILE A 187 5.55 -5.82 3.93
C ILE A 187 5.85 -6.47 5.28
N ALA A 188 5.78 -5.70 6.38
CA ALA A 188 5.97 -6.25 7.72
C ALA A 188 4.97 -7.38 8.03
N TYR A 189 3.71 -7.23 7.64
CA TYR A 189 2.68 -8.27 7.77
C TYR A 189 3.05 -9.54 7.00
N GLU A 190 3.44 -9.40 5.74
CA GLU A 190 3.84 -10.54 4.89
C GLU A 190 5.09 -11.26 5.43
N GLU A 191 6.02 -10.52 6.04
CA GLU A 191 7.22 -11.05 6.69
C GLU A 191 6.99 -11.49 8.14
N LYS A 192 5.72 -11.55 8.58
CA LYS A 192 5.29 -11.97 9.92
C LYS A 192 5.83 -11.10 11.07
N MET A 193 6.27 -9.89 10.77
CA MET A 193 6.63 -8.85 11.75
C MET A 193 5.37 -8.16 12.26
N TYR A 194 4.51 -8.93 12.93
CA TYR A 194 3.13 -8.53 13.24
C TYR A 194 3.02 -7.32 14.16
N GLU A 195 3.92 -7.17 15.14
CA GLU A 195 3.96 -5.99 16.00
C GLU A 195 4.20 -4.71 15.20
N THR A 196 5.18 -4.73 14.29
CA THR A 196 5.51 -3.61 13.40
C THR A 196 4.37 -3.31 12.42
N ALA A 197 3.77 -4.35 11.84
CA ALA A 197 2.63 -4.21 10.96
C ALA A 197 1.45 -3.53 11.68
N MET A 198 1.14 -4.02 12.89
CA MET A 198 0.06 -3.54 13.73
C MET A 198 0.21 -2.06 14.09
N GLU A 199 1.42 -1.63 14.46
CA GLU A 199 1.71 -0.22 14.78
C GLU A 199 1.31 0.72 13.62
N GLY A 200 1.78 0.44 12.40
CA GLY A 200 1.46 1.28 11.26
C GLY A 200 0.00 1.14 10.79
N PHE A 201 -0.61 -0.05 10.88
CA PHE A 201 -2.03 -0.19 10.59
C PHE A 201 -2.92 0.59 11.57
N TYR A 202 -2.58 0.64 12.85
CA TYR A 202 -3.31 1.47 13.81
C TYR A 202 -3.16 2.97 13.52
N ARG A 203 -1.99 3.43 13.06
CA ARG A 203 -1.80 4.81 12.60
C ARG A 203 -2.69 5.16 11.39
N LEU A 204 -3.05 4.17 10.58
CA LEU A 204 -3.84 4.34 9.36
C LEU A 204 -5.34 4.05 9.51
N ARG A 205 -5.80 3.60 10.69
CA ARG A 205 -7.19 3.08 10.85
C ARG A 205 -8.28 4.09 10.50
N ASP A 206 -8.01 5.38 10.72
CA ASP A 206 -8.96 6.47 10.48
C ASP A 206 -8.58 7.29 9.23
N ASN A 207 -7.61 6.84 8.44
CA ASN A 207 -7.16 7.54 7.24
C ASN A 207 -8.19 7.41 6.10
N GLU A 208 -8.38 8.49 5.33
CA GLU A 208 -9.36 8.54 4.23
C GLU A 208 -9.12 7.48 3.15
N THR A 209 -7.85 7.19 2.83
CA THR A 209 -7.46 6.25 1.77
C THR A 209 -7.41 4.81 2.28
N PHE A 210 -6.80 4.60 3.45
CA PHE A 210 -6.46 3.26 3.93
C PHE A 210 -7.32 2.76 5.08
N GLY A 211 -8.09 3.62 5.75
CA GLY A 211 -8.89 3.29 6.94
C GLY A 211 -10.00 2.26 6.68
N SER A 212 -10.46 2.11 5.44
CA SER A 212 -11.41 1.05 5.06
C SER A 212 -10.75 -0.31 4.76
N ILE A 213 -9.41 -0.36 4.70
CA ILE A 213 -8.64 -1.55 4.31
C ILE A 213 -7.86 -2.09 5.51
N VAL A 214 -7.16 -1.22 6.25
CA VAL A 214 -6.25 -1.65 7.32
C VAL A 214 -6.91 -2.39 8.49
N PRO A 215 -8.19 -2.13 8.87
CA PRO A 215 -8.83 -2.90 9.95
C PRO A 215 -8.91 -4.40 9.68
N PHE A 216 -8.99 -4.82 8.41
CA PHE A 216 -8.97 -6.24 8.05
C PHE A 216 -7.63 -6.90 8.39
N TYR A 217 -6.51 -6.22 8.14
CA TYR A 217 -5.20 -6.71 8.54
C TYR A 217 -5.04 -6.74 10.06
N ILE A 218 -5.59 -5.75 10.78
CA ILE A 218 -5.59 -5.74 12.25
C ILE A 218 -6.30 -6.99 12.77
N VAL A 219 -7.52 -7.28 12.31
CA VAL A 219 -8.27 -8.47 12.75
C VAL A 219 -7.52 -9.77 12.40
N GLN A 220 -6.91 -9.87 11.22
CA GLN A 220 -6.09 -11.03 10.85
C GLN A 220 -4.90 -11.23 11.80
N ILE A 221 -4.19 -10.16 12.16
CA ILE A 221 -3.08 -10.23 13.11
C ILE A 221 -3.59 -10.63 14.51
N LEU A 222 -4.69 -10.05 14.97
CA LEU A 222 -5.30 -10.42 16.27
C LEU A 222 -5.67 -11.90 16.31
N TYR A 223 -6.23 -12.43 15.22
CA TYR A 223 -6.54 -13.84 15.08
C TYR A 223 -5.29 -14.73 15.18
N LEU A 224 -4.20 -14.36 14.50
CA LEU A 224 -2.91 -15.06 14.60
C LEU A 224 -2.32 -15.03 16.02
N LYS A 225 -2.55 -13.93 16.76
CA LYS A 225 -2.14 -13.77 18.16
C LYS A 225 -3.12 -14.41 19.15
N LYS A 226 -4.25 -14.96 18.68
CA LYS A 226 -5.35 -15.50 19.49
C LYS A 226 -5.92 -14.48 20.48
N ASP A 227 -5.86 -13.19 20.14
CA ASP A 227 -6.44 -12.12 20.93
C ASP A 227 -7.94 -12.00 20.60
N TYR A 228 -8.70 -12.96 21.10
CA TYR A 228 -10.13 -13.07 20.81
C TYR A 228 -10.93 -11.91 21.38
N ASP A 229 -10.48 -11.30 22.47
CA ASP A 229 -11.16 -10.15 23.07
C ASP A 229 -11.16 -8.95 22.13
N GLN A 230 -10.01 -8.58 21.57
CA GLN A 230 -9.93 -7.47 20.61
C GLN A 230 -10.65 -7.78 19.28
N ILE A 231 -10.67 -9.05 18.85
CA ILE A 231 -11.46 -9.45 17.67
C ILE A 231 -12.94 -9.16 17.90
N LEU A 232 -13.47 -9.55 19.06
CA LEU A 232 -14.88 -9.35 19.39
C LEU A 232 -15.24 -7.88 19.59
N GLU A 233 -14.27 -7.02 19.93
CA GLU A 233 -14.45 -5.57 19.98
C GLU A 233 -14.53 -4.94 18.59
N ILE A 234 -13.66 -5.35 17.65
CA ILE A 234 -13.47 -4.65 16.36
C ILE A 234 -14.28 -5.28 15.23
N ALA A 235 -14.21 -6.62 15.10
CA ALA A 235 -14.67 -7.33 13.90
C ALA A 235 -16.19 -7.23 13.65
N PRO A 236 -17.09 -7.24 14.65
CA PRO A 236 -18.53 -7.12 14.40
C PRO A 236 -18.90 -5.81 13.69
N GLY A 237 -18.44 -4.67 14.23
CA GLY A 237 -18.69 -3.37 13.62
C GLY A 237 -17.98 -3.19 12.27
N LEU A 238 -16.89 -3.92 12.00
CA LEU A 238 -16.26 -3.96 10.70
C LEU A 238 -17.08 -4.80 9.70
N ALA A 239 -17.64 -5.92 10.13
CA ALA A 239 -18.46 -6.80 9.30
C ALA A 239 -19.75 -6.11 8.84
N ASP A 240 -20.39 -5.32 9.70
CA ASP A 240 -21.60 -4.56 9.38
C ASP A 240 -21.37 -3.50 8.28
N ARG A 241 -20.15 -2.94 8.22
CA ARG A 241 -19.74 -1.92 7.24
C ARG A 241 -19.06 -2.53 6.02
N ALA A 242 -18.67 -3.80 6.09
CA ALA A 242 -17.98 -4.48 5.02
C ALA A 242 -18.96 -4.85 3.89
N GLY A 243 -18.48 -4.86 2.65
CA GLY A 243 -19.21 -5.50 1.56
C GLY A 243 -19.37 -7.00 1.82
N LYS A 244 -20.40 -7.62 1.23
CA LYS A 244 -20.79 -9.02 1.45
C LYS A 244 -19.59 -9.99 1.44
N ASP A 245 -18.71 -9.88 0.45
CA ASP A 245 -17.57 -10.79 0.30
C ASP A 245 -16.53 -10.64 1.42
N ARG A 246 -16.28 -9.40 1.87
CA ARG A 246 -15.32 -9.14 2.96
C ARG A 246 -15.88 -9.52 4.33
N ALA A 247 -17.19 -9.46 4.50
CA ALA A 247 -17.84 -9.84 5.76
C ALA A 247 -17.73 -11.34 6.07
N ILE A 248 -17.67 -12.20 5.04
CA ILE A 248 -17.60 -13.66 5.20
C ILE A 248 -16.42 -14.07 6.10
N GLU A 249 -15.23 -13.59 5.80
CA GLU A 249 -14.03 -13.94 6.58
C GLU A 249 -14.10 -13.37 8.01
N LEU A 250 -14.69 -12.18 8.19
CA LEU A 250 -14.90 -11.60 9.52
C LEU A 250 -15.86 -12.45 10.36
N TYR A 251 -16.91 -13.01 9.76
CA TYR A 251 -17.80 -13.93 10.46
C TYR A 251 -17.06 -15.17 10.95
N ARG A 252 -16.10 -15.71 10.18
CA ARG A 252 -15.23 -16.79 10.67
C ARG A 252 -14.46 -16.34 11.90
N PHE A 253 -13.76 -15.21 11.84
CA PHE A 253 -12.97 -14.72 12.98
C PHE A 253 -13.81 -14.45 14.24
N ILE A 254 -15.01 -13.90 14.08
CA ILE A 254 -15.93 -13.63 15.20
C ILE A 254 -16.45 -14.96 15.79
N GLY A 255 -16.89 -15.88 14.93
CA GLY A 255 -17.37 -17.21 15.35
C GLY A 255 -16.29 -17.99 16.09
N ASP A 256 -15.07 -18.03 15.54
CA ASP A 256 -13.92 -18.67 16.16
C ASP A 256 -13.57 -18.05 17.50
N ALA A 257 -13.59 -16.71 17.59
CA ALA A 257 -13.29 -16.00 18.84
C ALA A 257 -14.29 -16.36 19.95
N TYR A 258 -15.59 -16.35 19.65
CA TYR A 258 -16.61 -16.81 20.61
C TYR A 258 -16.47 -18.28 20.95
N PHE A 259 -16.22 -19.15 19.96
CA PHE A 259 -16.04 -20.59 20.16
C PHE A 259 -14.88 -20.89 21.12
N ASN A 260 -13.73 -20.24 20.92
CA ASN A 260 -12.55 -20.42 21.77
C ASN A 260 -12.74 -19.85 23.18
N LYS A 261 -13.68 -18.92 23.37
CA LYS A 261 -14.12 -18.42 24.68
C LYS A 261 -15.26 -19.26 25.29
N GLU A 262 -15.62 -20.39 24.67
CA GLU A 262 -16.71 -21.28 25.07
C GLU A 262 -18.12 -20.65 25.03
N ASN A 263 -18.25 -19.50 24.36
CA ASN A 263 -19.51 -18.79 24.16
C ASN A 263 -20.20 -19.34 22.90
N TYR A 264 -20.63 -20.60 22.96
CA TYR A 264 -21.14 -21.33 21.79
C TYR A 264 -22.42 -20.74 21.21
N THR A 265 -23.28 -20.17 22.05
CA THR A 265 -24.54 -19.53 21.65
C THR A 265 -24.28 -18.30 20.77
N GLU A 266 -23.31 -17.48 21.15
CA GLU A 266 -22.90 -16.29 20.42
C GLU A 266 -22.10 -16.64 19.17
N ALA A 267 -21.30 -17.72 19.20
CA ALA A 267 -20.53 -18.19 18.04
C ALA A 267 -21.43 -18.66 16.90
N LEU A 268 -22.49 -19.41 17.23
CA LEU A 268 -23.35 -20.09 16.27
C LEU A 268 -23.83 -19.20 15.09
N PRO A 269 -24.47 -18.03 15.30
CA PRO A 269 -24.97 -17.22 14.18
C PRO A 269 -23.87 -16.69 13.27
N TYR A 270 -22.64 -16.52 13.76
CA TYR A 270 -21.51 -16.09 12.91
C TYR A 270 -20.93 -17.26 12.12
N LEU A 271 -20.81 -18.44 12.73
CA LEU A 271 -20.37 -19.64 12.04
C LEU A 271 -21.37 -20.08 10.95
N GLU A 272 -22.67 -19.91 11.19
CA GLU A 272 -23.72 -20.11 10.17
C GLU A 272 -23.54 -19.15 8.99
N LYS A 273 -23.43 -17.84 9.25
CA LYS A 273 -23.19 -16.84 8.19
C LYS A 273 -21.91 -17.12 7.40
N PHE A 274 -20.87 -17.59 8.06
CA PHE A 274 -19.63 -18.00 7.38
C PHE A 274 -19.90 -19.22 6.47
N ALA A 275 -20.54 -20.27 7.00
CA ALA A 275 -20.84 -21.50 6.27
C ALA A 275 -21.76 -21.25 5.05
N GLU A 276 -22.73 -20.35 5.16
CA GLU A 276 -23.60 -19.93 4.04
C GLU A 276 -22.84 -19.12 2.98
N GLY A 277 -21.87 -18.32 3.42
CA GLY A 277 -21.09 -17.45 2.55
C GLY A 277 -19.96 -18.15 1.79
N THR A 278 -19.47 -19.28 2.28
CA THR A 278 -18.36 -20.02 1.68
C THR A 278 -18.83 -21.29 0.97
N LYS A 279 -18.23 -21.61 -0.18
CA LYS A 279 -18.48 -22.89 -0.88
C LYS A 279 -17.73 -24.07 -0.26
N THR A 280 -16.69 -23.79 0.53
CA THR A 280 -15.80 -24.79 1.10
C THR A 280 -15.26 -24.28 2.43
N GLY A 281 -15.94 -24.63 3.53
CA GLY A 281 -15.38 -24.51 4.87
C GLY A 281 -14.36 -25.63 5.14
N GLY A 282 -13.36 -25.34 5.97
CA GLY A 282 -12.39 -26.33 6.45
C GLY A 282 -13.05 -27.37 7.36
N ARG A 283 -12.32 -28.46 7.68
CA ARG A 283 -12.83 -29.49 8.61
C ARG A 283 -13.03 -28.92 10.02
N GLU A 284 -12.11 -28.05 10.42
CA GLU A 284 -12.15 -27.31 11.69
C GLU A 284 -13.36 -26.38 11.76
N ASP A 285 -13.64 -25.62 10.70
CA ASP A 285 -14.81 -24.72 10.64
C ASP A 285 -16.12 -25.50 10.79
N LYS A 286 -16.25 -26.63 10.07
CA LYS A 286 -17.42 -27.53 10.17
C LYS A 286 -17.54 -28.14 11.56
N TYR A 287 -16.41 -28.53 12.16
CA TYR A 287 -16.40 -29.07 13.52
C TYR A 287 -16.90 -28.04 14.52
N GLN A 288 -16.41 -26.79 14.46
CA GLN A 288 -16.86 -25.72 15.35
C GLN A 288 -18.36 -25.46 15.21
N LEU A 289 -18.86 -25.37 13.97
CA LEU A 289 -20.30 -25.20 13.71
C LEU A 289 -21.11 -26.38 14.26
N GLY A 290 -20.72 -27.61 13.95
CA GLY A 290 -21.38 -28.82 14.46
C GLY A 290 -21.35 -28.93 15.98
N TYR A 291 -20.23 -28.55 16.60
CA TYR A 291 -20.07 -28.52 18.05
C TYR A 291 -20.92 -27.42 18.71
N CYS A 292 -21.07 -26.26 18.07
CA CYS A 292 -22.00 -25.23 18.52
C CYS A 292 -23.45 -25.73 18.50
N TYR A 293 -23.90 -26.40 17.44
CA TYR A 293 -25.22 -27.05 17.42
C TYR A 293 -25.37 -28.10 18.51
N TYR A 294 -24.33 -28.93 18.74
CA TYR A 294 -24.31 -29.91 19.83
C TYR A 294 -24.51 -29.25 21.20
N LYS A 295 -23.81 -28.14 21.47
CA LYS A 295 -23.94 -27.37 22.72
C LYS A 295 -25.28 -26.66 22.84
N ALA A 296 -25.89 -26.27 21.73
CA ALA A 296 -27.25 -25.72 21.69
C ALA A 296 -28.34 -26.80 21.89
N GLY A 297 -27.98 -28.09 21.88
CA GLY A 297 -28.92 -29.21 21.98
C GLY A 297 -29.59 -29.57 20.65
N GLU A 298 -29.16 -28.96 19.55
CA GLU A 298 -29.65 -29.26 18.20
C GLU A 298 -28.95 -30.49 17.62
N TYR A 299 -29.16 -31.64 18.25
CA TYR A 299 -28.40 -32.87 17.97
C TYR A 299 -28.55 -33.37 16.53
N ASP A 300 -29.75 -33.29 15.94
CA ASP A 300 -29.96 -33.69 14.54
C ASP A 300 -29.17 -32.81 13.56
N THR A 301 -29.12 -31.51 13.81
CA THR A 301 -28.35 -30.56 12.98
C THR A 301 -26.85 -30.77 13.18
N ALA A 302 -26.42 -30.95 14.44
CA ALA A 302 -25.04 -31.26 14.77
C ALA A 302 -24.54 -32.51 14.02
N ILE A 303 -25.33 -33.60 14.02
CA ILE A 303 -25.00 -34.83 13.30
C ILE A 303 -24.83 -34.56 11.81
N LYS A 304 -25.78 -33.87 11.17
CA LYS A 304 -25.69 -33.56 9.72
C LYS A 304 -24.40 -32.84 9.37
N VAL A 305 -24.03 -31.81 10.14
CA VAL A 305 -22.81 -31.03 9.87
C VAL A 305 -21.55 -31.86 10.14
N LEU A 306 -21.51 -32.61 11.24
CA LEU A 306 -20.35 -33.40 11.65
C LEU A 306 -20.08 -34.59 10.71
N GLU A 307 -21.12 -35.22 10.15
CA GLU A 307 -20.99 -36.33 9.19
C GLU A 307 -20.40 -35.90 7.84
N GLU A 308 -20.50 -34.62 7.49
CA GLU A 308 -19.84 -34.08 6.30
C GLU A 308 -18.31 -33.96 6.46
N ILE A 309 -17.80 -34.11 7.69
CA ILE A 309 -16.37 -34.02 7.97
C ILE A 309 -15.74 -35.36 7.60
N GLY A 310 -14.93 -35.37 6.55
CA GLY A 310 -14.22 -36.57 6.11
C GLY A 310 -13.35 -37.16 7.24
N VAL A 311 -13.46 -38.47 7.41
CA VAL A 311 -12.72 -39.26 8.41
C VAL A 311 -11.24 -39.35 8.04
N ARG A 312 -10.36 -39.12 9.02
CA ARG A 312 -8.90 -39.26 8.90
C ARG A 312 -8.35 -39.85 10.20
N SER A 313 -7.09 -40.29 10.16
CA SER A 313 -6.35 -40.68 11.37
C SER A 313 -5.78 -39.42 12.04
N ASP A 314 -6.64 -38.65 12.72
CA ASP A 314 -6.28 -37.44 13.45
C ASP A 314 -7.18 -37.16 14.66
N ILE A 315 -6.69 -36.30 15.56
CA ILE A 315 -7.39 -35.89 16.79
C ILE A 315 -8.75 -35.25 16.46
N LEU A 316 -8.86 -34.53 15.34
CA LEU A 316 -10.12 -33.93 14.94
C LEU A 316 -11.19 -34.99 14.65
N SER A 317 -10.83 -36.06 13.94
CA SER A 317 -11.77 -37.16 13.65
C SER A 317 -12.21 -37.88 14.92
N GLN A 318 -11.29 -38.10 15.87
CA GLN A 318 -11.63 -38.65 17.18
C GLN A 318 -12.64 -37.76 17.92
N ASN A 319 -12.41 -36.45 17.92
CA ASN A 319 -13.33 -35.48 18.53
C ASN A 319 -14.69 -35.45 17.83
N VAL A 320 -14.72 -35.52 16.50
CA VAL A 320 -15.95 -35.62 15.71
C VAL A 320 -16.75 -36.87 16.10
N TRP A 321 -16.08 -38.03 16.14
CA TRP A 321 -16.72 -39.29 16.49
C TRP A 321 -17.24 -39.32 17.93
N TYR A 322 -16.50 -38.74 18.86
CA TYR A 322 -16.95 -38.60 20.25
C TYR A 322 -18.24 -37.78 20.35
N VAL A 323 -18.29 -36.62 19.65
CA VAL A 323 -19.47 -35.75 19.67
C VAL A 323 -20.65 -36.40 18.96
N LEU A 324 -20.42 -37.07 17.82
CA LEU A 324 -21.44 -37.87 17.14
C LEU A 324 -22.00 -38.97 18.04
N GLY A 325 -21.12 -39.68 18.75
CA GLY A 325 -21.48 -40.70 19.72
C GLY A 325 -22.43 -40.17 20.80
N ASP A 326 -22.10 -39.01 21.41
CA ASP A 326 -22.97 -38.38 22.40
C ASP A 326 -24.28 -37.86 21.79
N CYS A 327 -24.25 -37.24 20.61
CA CYS A 327 -25.47 -36.82 19.91
C CYS A 327 -26.42 -38.02 19.69
N TYR A 328 -25.90 -39.14 19.20
CA TYR A 328 -26.69 -40.36 19.00
C TYR A 328 -27.22 -40.92 20.31
N LEU A 329 -26.44 -40.85 21.40
CA LEU A 329 -26.89 -41.26 22.72
C LEU A 329 -28.04 -40.38 23.23
N ARG A 330 -27.94 -39.05 23.06
CA ARG A 330 -28.99 -38.07 23.43
C ARG A 330 -30.29 -38.29 22.65
N LEU A 331 -30.19 -38.73 21.39
CA LEU A 331 -31.32 -39.13 20.55
C LEU A 331 -31.76 -40.58 20.75
N ASN A 332 -31.24 -41.27 21.78
CA ASN A 332 -31.55 -42.66 22.15
C ASN A 332 -31.23 -43.71 21.06
N ASN A 333 -30.31 -43.39 20.14
CA ASN A 333 -29.79 -44.30 19.13
C ASN A 333 -28.51 -45.00 19.64
N LYS A 334 -28.70 -46.01 20.50
CA LYS A 334 -27.60 -46.68 21.21
C LYS A 334 -26.61 -47.39 20.29
N ASP A 335 -27.07 -47.93 19.16
CA ASP A 335 -26.20 -48.65 18.22
C ASP A 335 -25.21 -47.70 17.53
N ARG A 336 -25.69 -46.56 17.03
CA ARG A 336 -24.82 -45.54 16.45
C ARG A 336 -23.94 -44.85 17.50
N ALA A 337 -24.46 -44.65 18.71
CA ALA A 337 -23.67 -44.12 19.82
C ALA A 337 -22.47 -45.02 20.14
N LYS A 338 -22.69 -46.34 20.26
CA LYS A 338 -21.64 -47.33 20.49
C LYS A 338 -20.59 -47.31 19.37
N PHE A 339 -21.03 -47.21 18.11
CA PHE A 339 -20.12 -47.10 16.97
C PHE A 339 -19.28 -45.82 17.05
N GLY A 340 -19.89 -44.65 17.28
CA GLY A 340 -19.18 -43.38 17.41
C GLY A 340 -18.13 -43.39 18.54
N PHE A 341 -18.46 -43.94 19.71
CA PHE A 341 -17.48 -44.06 20.79
C PHE A 341 -16.36 -45.05 20.50
N ALA A 342 -16.61 -46.10 19.72
CA ALA A 342 -15.59 -47.05 19.31
C ALA A 342 -14.60 -46.44 18.30
N GLU A 343 -15.08 -45.61 17.37
CA GLU A 343 -14.23 -44.89 16.41
C GLU A 343 -13.46 -43.72 17.04
N ALA A 344 -13.88 -43.24 18.22
CA ALA A 344 -13.21 -42.18 18.96
C ALA A 344 -12.08 -42.67 19.87
N ALA A 345 -12.03 -43.97 20.17
CA ALA A 345 -11.04 -44.61 21.05
C ALA A 345 -9.76 -44.98 20.29
#